data_AF-A0A1I3ME93-F1
#
_entry.id   AF-A0A1I3ME93-F1
#
_cell.length_a   1.000
_cell.length_b   1.000
_cell.length_c   1.000
_cell.angle_alpha   90.00
_cell.angle_beta   90.00
_cell.angle_gamma   90.00
#
_symmetry.space_group_name_H-M   'P 1'
#
loop_
_entity.id
_entity.type
_entity.pdbx_description
1 polymer ?
#
loop_
_entity_poly.entity_id
_entity_poly.type
_entity_poly.pdbx_seq_one_letter_code
_entity_poly.pdbx_strand_id
1 'polypeptide(L)'
;MLWQEWLTHKGIHIYGQQHALITQGYYSDSSNKTPRYYHLLAINRTTKAIARGKQRILLVMATGTGKTFTASQIIWRLWKAKARKGILFLADLLWSVTMAHDFKPFGAAISKSRNGR
;
A
#
# COMPACT_ATOMS: atom_id res chain seq x y z
N MET A 1 23.64 -6.75 -13.01
CA MET A 1 23.85 -5.84 -11.86
C MET A 1 23.11 -4.50 -11.95
N LEU A 2 22.13 -4.32 -12.85
CA LEU A 2 21.42 -3.04 -13.05
C LEU A 2 20.46 -2.65 -11.91
N TRP A 3 19.86 -3.64 -11.26
CA TRP A 3 18.91 -3.41 -10.17
C TRP A 3 19.55 -2.71 -8.97
N GLN A 4 20.77 -3.10 -8.61
CA GLN A 4 21.52 -2.52 -7.49
C GLN A 4 21.95 -1.08 -7.81
N GLU A 5 22.44 -0.81 -9.01
CA GLU A 5 22.82 0.54 -9.44
C GLU A 5 21.62 1.50 -9.45
N TRP A 6 20.46 1.03 -9.91
CA TRP A 6 19.23 1.81 -9.87
C TRP A 6 18.80 2.15 -8.44
N LEU A 7 18.89 1.20 -7.50
CA LEU A 7 18.58 1.43 -6.09
C LEU A 7 19.50 2.49 -5.47
N THR A 8 20.80 2.36 -5.69
CA THR A 8 21.82 3.30 -5.21
C THR A 8 21.60 4.70 -5.78
N HIS A 9 21.36 4.83 -7.09
CA HIS A 9 21.04 6.13 -7.71
C HIS A 9 19.74 6.74 -7.19
N LYS A 10 18.76 5.92 -6.79
CA LYS A 10 17.52 6.40 -6.16
C LYS A 10 17.65 6.68 -4.66
N GLY A 11 18.84 6.54 -4.07
CA GLY A 11 19.10 6.76 -2.64
C GLY A 11 18.36 5.76 -1.76
N ILE A 12 18.19 4.52 -2.24
CA ILE A 12 17.58 3.42 -1.51
C ILE A 12 18.70 2.45 -1.17
N HIS A 13 18.96 2.24 0.13
CA HIS A 13 19.96 1.27 0.55
C HIS A 13 19.48 -0.15 0.22
N ILE A 14 20.35 -0.93 -0.42
CA ILE A 14 20.10 -2.32 -0.85
C ILE A 14 19.81 -3.23 0.36
N TYR A 15 20.38 -2.89 1.52
CA TYR A 15 20.17 -3.58 2.78
C TYR A 15 19.34 -2.69 3.72
N GLY A 16 18.12 -3.13 4.05
CA GLY A 16 17.27 -2.46 5.04
C GLY A 16 15.76 -2.56 4.77
N GLN A 17 14.95 -2.10 5.74
CA GLN A 17 13.48 -2.08 5.66
C GLN A 17 12.97 -1.28 4.45
N GLN A 18 13.75 -0.30 3.96
CA GLN A 18 13.42 0.48 2.77
C GLN A 18 13.36 -0.36 1.49
N HIS A 19 14.29 -1.31 1.34
CA HIS A 19 14.32 -2.20 0.19
C HIS A 19 13.13 -3.17 0.24
N ALA A 20 12.87 -3.76 1.40
CA ALA A 20 11.76 -4.68 1.61
C ALA A 20 10.41 -4.05 1.25
N LEU A 21 10.20 -2.76 1.54
CA LEU A 21 8.97 -2.03 1.20
C LEU A 21 8.70 -1.87 -0.29
N ILE A 22 9.75 -1.74 -1.09
CA ILE A 22 9.65 -1.39 -2.52
C ILE A 22 9.59 -2.65 -3.39
N THR A 23 10.17 -3.75 -2.93
CA THR A 23 10.21 -5.04 -3.65
C THR A 23 8.99 -5.92 -3.44
N GLN A 24 8.10 -5.59 -2.50
CA GLN A 24 6.88 -6.39 -2.28
C GLN A 24 6.00 -6.43 -3.54
N GLY A 25 5.61 -7.65 -3.92
CA GLY A 25 4.60 -7.90 -4.93
C GLY A 25 3.25 -7.28 -4.57
N TYR A 26 2.42 -7.06 -5.57
CA TYR A 26 1.03 -6.63 -5.38
C TYR A 26 0.20 -7.82 -4.88
N TYR A 27 -0.82 -7.53 -4.08
CA TYR A 27 -1.82 -8.55 -3.78
C TYR A 27 -2.70 -8.77 -5.01
N SER A 28 -2.78 -10.01 -5.48
CA SER A 28 -3.71 -10.46 -6.51
C SER A 28 -4.67 -11.49 -5.91
N ASP A 29 -5.97 -11.22 -5.98
CA ASP A 29 -6.98 -12.23 -5.73
C ASP A 29 -7.13 -13.16 -6.95
N SER A 30 -7.89 -14.25 -6.82
CA SER A 30 -8.24 -15.19 -7.90
C SER A 30 -8.96 -14.54 -9.10
N SER A 31 -9.37 -13.28 -8.97
CA SER A 31 -10.01 -12.48 -10.04
C SER A 31 -9.06 -11.97 -11.14
N ASN A 32 -7.76 -12.26 -11.08
CA ASN A 32 -6.74 -11.88 -12.06
C ASN A 32 -6.68 -10.36 -12.37
N LYS A 33 -7.22 -9.51 -11.48
CA LYS A 33 -7.20 -8.05 -11.63
C LYS A 33 -5.80 -7.52 -11.36
N THR A 34 -5.10 -7.10 -12.41
CA THR A 34 -3.79 -6.44 -12.30
C THR A 34 -3.95 -4.92 -12.12
N PRO A 35 -3.06 -4.26 -11.34
CA PRO A 35 -3.12 -2.82 -11.19
C PRO A 35 -2.81 -2.12 -12.52
N ARG A 36 -3.71 -1.24 -12.97
CA ARG A 36 -3.44 -0.31 -14.08
C ARG A 36 -2.22 0.59 -13.79
N TYR A 37 -1.62 1.15 -14.84
CA TYR A 37 -0.36 1.92 -14.75
C TYR A 37 -0.39 3.03 -13.70
N TYR A 38 -1.49 3.76 -13.57
CA TYR A 38 -1.62 4.86 -12.62
C TYR A 38 -1.76 4.37 -11.17
N HIS A 39 -2.34 3.19 -10.94
CA HIS A 39 -2.33 2.55 -9.63
C HIS A 39 -0.90 2.15 -9.26
N LEU A 40 -0.16 1.51 -10.18
CA LEU A 40 1.25 1.14 -9.98
C LEU A 40 2.09 2.38 -9.62
N LEU A 41 1.89 3.47 -10.37
CA LEU A 41 2.61 4.73 -10.14
C LEU A 41 2.28 5.31 -8.76
N ALA A 42 1.00 5.37 -8.39
CA ALA A 42 0.55 5.88 -7.09
C ALA A 42 1.12 5.05 -5.93
N ILE A 43 1.04 3.72 -6.02
CA ILE A 43 1.55 2.79 -5.00
C ILE A 43 3.06 2.95 -4.87
N ASN A 44 3.81 2.88 -5.98
CA ASN A 44 5.26 2.97 -5.98
C ASN A 44 5.79 4.32 -5.45
N ARG A 45 5.17 5.43 -5.86
CA ARG A 45 5.57 6.77 -5.36
C ARG A 45 5.29 6.91 -3.88
N THR A 46 4.15 6.40 -3.42
CA THR A 46 3.78 6.46 -1.99
C THR A 46 4.72 5.61 -1.14
N THR A 47 4.95 4.34 -1.50
CA THR A 47 5.85 3.47 -0.72
C THR A 47 7.28 3.98 -0.73
N LYS A 48 7.75 4.54 -1.85
CA LYS A 48 9.09 5.15 -1.92
C LYS A 48 9.21 6.40 -1.05
N ALA A 49 8.19 7.25 -1.00
CA ALA A 49 8.17 8.41 -0.12
C ALA A 49 8.20 7.98 1.37
N ILE A 50 7.43 6.95 1.73
CA ILE A 50 7.45 6.37 3.09
C ILE A 50 8.83 5.79 3.42
N ALA A 51 9.43 5.03 2.51
CA ALA A 51 10.77 4.46 2.70
C ALA A 51 11.84 5.54 2.92
N ARG A 52 11.68 6.71 2.27
CA ARG A 52 12.53 7.90 2.48
C ARG A 52 12.19 8.71 3.74
N GLY A 53 11.35 8.18 4.63
CA GLY A 53 11.01 8.81 5.91
C GLY A 53 9.98 9.95 5.82
N LYS A 54 9.31 10.15 4.67
CA LYS A 54 8.24 11.15 4.58
C LYS A 54 7.06 10.74 5.46
N GLN A 55 6.73 11.58 6.44
CA GLN A 55 5.69 11.32 7.44
C GLN A 55 4.28 11.69 6.95
N ARG A 56 4.17 12.62 5.99
CA ARG A 56 2.90 13.11 5.44
C ARG A 56 2.95 13.06 3.92
N ILE A 57 1.93 12.45 3.31
CA ILE A 57 1.80 12.27 1.86
C ILE A 57 0.33 12.53 1.50
N LEU A 58 0.11 13.36 0.48
CA LEU A 58 -1.20 13.54 -0.13
C LEU A 58 -1.21 12.86 -1.50
N LEU A 59 -2.13 11.92 -1.70
CA LEU A 59 -2.35 11.27 -2.98
C LEU A 59 -3.69 11.74 -3.55
N VAL A 60 -3.65 12.46 -4.67
CA VAL A 60 -4.85 12.95 -5.36
C VAL A 60 -5.24 11.96 -6.45
N MET A 61 -6.48 11.49 -6.40
CA MET A 61 -7.06 10.58 -7.39
C MET A 61 -8.50 10.97 -7.70
N ALA A 62 -8.88 10.90 -8.96
CA ALA A 62 -10.26 11.16 -9.39
C ALA A 62 -11.25 10.12 -8.82
N THR A 63 -12.54 10.41 -8.89
CA THR A 63 -13.59 9.44 -8.50
C THR A 63 -13.75 8.35 -9.55
N GLY A 64 -14.02 7.12 -9.12
CA GLY A 64 -14.05 5.95 -9.99
C GLY A 64 -12.68 5.35 -10.37
N THR A 65 -11.56 5.99 -10.03
CA THR A 65 -10.21 5.50 -10.41
C THR A 65 -9.58 4.56 -9.39
N GLY A 66 -10.35 3.86 -8.56
CA GLY A 66 -9.81 2.83 -7.65
C GLY A 66 -8.96 3.35 -6.49
N LYS A 67 -9.34 4.47 -5.86
CA LYS A 67 -8.65 5.01 -4.67
C LYS A 67 -8.57 3.99 -3.52
N THR A 68 -9.66 3.26 -3.26
CA THR A 68 -9.72 2.21 -2.24
C THR A 68 -8.76 1.06 -2.53
N PHE A 69 -8.78 0.53 -3.76
CA PHE A 69 -7.83 -0.49 -4.22
C PHE A 69 -6.37 -0.02 -4.11
N THR A 70 -6.09 1.23 -4.47
CA THR A 70 -4.73 1.79 -4.37
C THR A 70 -4.28 1.86 -2.90
N ALA A 71 -5.17 2.30 -2.01
CA ALA A 71 -4.89 2.35 -0.58
C ALA A 71 -4.64 0.97 0.02
N SER A 72 -5.46 -0.04 -0.31
CA SER A 72 -5.28 -1.41 0.19
C SER A 72 -3.95 -2.01 -0.26
N GLN A 73 -3.50 -1.76 -1.49
CA GLN A 73 -2.21 -2.22 -2.00
C GLN A 73 -1.03 -1.52 -1.31
N ILE A 74 -1.14 -0.24 -0.98
CA ILE A 74 -0.14 0.46 -0.17
C ILE A 74 -0.04 -0.19 1.22
N ILE A 75 -1.18 -0.42 1.86
CA ILE A 75 -1.26 -1.08 3.18
C ILE A 75 -0.68 -2.49 3.12
N TRP A 76 -0.97 -3.24 2.06
CA TRP A 76 -0.43 -4.58 1.84
C TRP A 76 1.10 -4.59 1.84
N ARG A 77 1.73 -3.67 1.10
CA ARG A 77 3.20 -3.55 1.07
C ARG A 77 3.78 -3.18 2.43
N LEU A 78 3.15 -2.24 3.13
CA LEU A 78 3.58 -1.83 4.47
C LEU A 78 3.50 -2.99 5.48
N TRP A 79 2.40 -3.76 5.42
CA TRP A 79 2.15 -4.90 6.28
C TRP A 79 3.09 -6.06 5.98
N LYS A 80 3.24 -6.46 4.72
CA LYS A 80 4.15 -7.54 4.30
C LYS A 80 5.62 -7.22 4.61
N ALA A 81 6.03 -5.97 4.44
CA ALA A 81 7.38 -5.53 4.79
C ALA A 81 7.60 -5.34 6.31
N LYS A 82 6.56 -5.51 7.14
CA LYS A 82 6.59 -5.26 8.59
C LYS A 82 7.14 -3.87 8.96
N ALA A 83 6.90 -2.88 8.10
CA ALA A 83 7.50 -1.54 8.24
C ALA A 83 6.78 -0.64 9.25
N ARG A 84 5.58 -1.04 9.69
CA ARG A 84 4.75 -0.31 10.66
C ARG A 84 4.12 -1.31 11.63
N LYS A 85 4.09 -0.95 12.91
CA LYS A 85 3.52 -1.78 13.99
C LYS A 85 1.98 -1.80 13.99
N GLY A 86 1.36 -0.75 13.47
CA GLY A 86 -0.10 -0.64 13.32
C GLY A 86 -0.44 0.30 12.17
N ILE A 87 -1.52 0.00 11.46
CA ILE A 87 -2.01 0.79 10.32
C ILE A 87 -3.50 1.06 10.55
N LEU A 88 -3.87 2.33 10.64
CA LEU A 88 -5.26 2.78 10.76
C LEU A 88 -5.74 3.26 9.39
N PHE A 89 -6.84 2.67 8.90
CA PHE A 89 -7.53 3.11 7.68
C PHE A 89 -8.90 3.66 8.06
N LEU A 90 -9.14 4.94 7.77
CA LEU A 90 -10.40 5.64 8.07
C LEU A 90 -11.20 5.84 6.78
N ALA A 91 -12.47 5.45 6.79
CA ALA A 91 -13.40 5.60 5.66
C ALA A 91 -14.84 5.77 6.17
N ASP A 92 -15.66 6.47 5.38
CA ASP A 92 -16.96 6.99 5.84
C ASP A 92 -18.12 5.99 5.68
N LEU A 93 -18.57 5.66 4.45
CA LEU A 93 -19.79 4.87 4.24
C LEU A 93 -19.63 3.49 3.54
N LEU A 94 -18.65 3.31 2.65
CA LEU A 94 -18.46 2.06 1.88
C LEU A 94 -17.45 1.09 2.54
N TRP A 95 -17.28 1.19 3.86
CA TRP A 95 -16.29 0.41 4.59
C TRP A 95 -16.56 -1.10 4.50
N SER A 96 -17.83 -1.54 4.48
CA SER A 96 -18.20 -2.97 4.45
C SER A 96 -17.78 -3.65 3.15
N VAL A 97 -18.02 -3.01 1.99
CA VAL A 97 -17.60 -3.49 0.67
C VAL A 97 -16.08 -3.48 0.54
N THR A 98 -15.45 -2.42 1.05
CA THR A 98 -13.99 -2.29 1.11
C THR A 98 -13.37 -3.43 1.92
N MET A 99 -13.97 -3.78 3.06
CA MET A 99 -13.50 -4.86 3.92
C MET A 99 -13.63 -6.24 3.28
N ALA A 100 -14.77 -6.50 2.65
CA ALA A 100 -15.07 -7.81 2.04
C ALA A 100 -14.17 -8.15 0.84
N HIS A 101 -13.72 -7.14 0.10
CA HIS A 101 -12.89 -7.35 -1.10
C HIS A 101 -11.43 -6.95 -0.87
N ASP A 102 -11.17 -5.65 -0.71
CA ASP A 102 -9.82 -5.10 -0.75
C ASP A 102 -8.98 -5.41 0.51
N PHE A 103 -9.63 -5.71 1.63
CA PHE A 103 -8.98 -6.01 2.91
C PHE A 103 -9.14 -7.46 3.39
N LYS A 104 -9.82 -8.31 2.61
CA LYS A 104 -9.82 -9.77 2.77
C LYS A 104 -8.42 -10.37 3.03
N PRO A 105 -7.31 -9.90 2.41
CA PRO A 105 -6.00 -10.53 2.54
C PRO A 105 -5.39 -10.46 3.94
N PHE A 106 -5.88 -9.54 4.78
CA PHE A 106 -5.35 -9.34 6.12
C PHE A 106 -6.09 -10.21 7.16
N GLY A 107 -7.24 -10.80 6.79
CA GLY A 107 -7.98 -11.77 7.59
C GLY A 107 -8.14 -11.36 9.06
N ALA A 108 -7.68 -12.24 9.97
CA ALA A 108 -7.77 -12.04 11.42
C ALA A 108 -6.88 -10.91 11.97
N ALA A 109 -5.97 -10.34 11.17
CA ALA A 109 -5.14 -9.21 11.60
C ALA A 109 -5.87 -7.85 11.57
N ILE A 110 -7.14 -7.81 11.13
CA ILE A 110 -7.95 -6.59 11.16
C ILE A 110 -8.83 -6.57 12.40
N SER A 111 -8.71 -5.51 13.18
CA SER A 111 -9.73 -5.12 14.16
C SER A 111 -10.60 -4.01 13.58
N LYS A 112 -11.91 -4.17 13.70
CA LYS A 112 -12.90 -3.19 13.23
C LYS A 112 -13.49 -2.45 14.42
N SER A 113 -13.39 -1.13 14.40
CA SER A 113 -14.15 -0.25 15.27
C SER A 113 -15.04 0.64 14.44
N ARG A 114 -16.27 0.87 14.90
CA ARG A 114 -17.17 1.90 14.38
C ARG A 114 -17.29 2.93 15.50
N ASN A 115 -17.02 4.19 15.20
CA ASN A 115 -17.41 5.26 16.11
C ASN A 115 -18.94 5.30 16.18
N GLY A 116 -19.49 4.63 17.19
CA GLY A 116 -20.80 4.90 17.74
C GLY A 116 -20.61 5.66 19.05
N ARG A 117 -21.58 6.50 19.39
CA ARG A 117 -21.78 6.94 20.78
C ARG A 117 -21.76 5.75 21.72
#